data_AF-A0A534XRS5-F1
#
_entry.id   AF-A0A534XRS5-F1
#
_cell.length_a   1.000
_cell.length_b   1.000
_cell.length_c   1.000
_cell.angle_alpha   90.00
_cell.angle_beta   90.00
_cell.angle_gamma   90.00
#
_symmetry.space_group_name_H-M   'P 1'
#
loop_
_entity.id
_entity.type
_entity.pdbx_description
1 polymer ?
#
loop_
_entity_poly.entity_id
_entity_poly.type
_entity_poly.pdbx_seq_one_letter_code
_entity_poly.pdbx_strand_id
1 'polypeptide(L)'
;MKSLLRFAIPLFALAACATSKESGPPTQTPPAPAAQREAEKPSAAPAPAAPASGATTASEAAERVHEEWVKTHGGHPGGAGGDSPRTEAEDDRCSSDDQCALTRVAQGGCCETLCVPRAVTRARADALGADNRACLHGKTCPDISCHPLGQQVEPKCESGRCIARPSPDRGR
;
A
#
# COMPACT_ATOMS: atom_id res chain seq x y z
N MET A 1 45.43 24.51 37.70
CA MET A 1 45.20 23.29 38.50
C MET A 1 44.38 22.34 37.64
N LYS A 2 44.89 21.14 37.39
CA LYS A 2 44.33 20.10 36.52
C LYS A 2 43.17 19.40 37.24
N SER A 3 42.05 19.16 36.56
CA SER A 3 41.08 18.15 37.01
C SER A 3 40.65 17.29 35.82
N LEU A 4 41.23 16.09 35.78
CA LEU A 4 40.93 14.99 34.87
C LEU A 4 39.83 14.16 35.54
N LEU A 5 38.62 14.14 34.98
CA LEU A 5 37.64 13.11 35.33
C LEU A 5 37.66 12.01 34.27
N ARG A 6 38.24 10.88 34.69
CA ARG A 6 38.19 9.59 34.00
C ARG A 6 36.84 8.93 34.28
N PHE A 7 36.03 8.74 33.25
CA PHE A 7 34.91 7.80 33.33
C PHE A 7 35.37 6.44 32.80
N ALA A 8 35.42 5.47 33.71
CA ALA A 8 35.51 4.06 33.39
C ALA A 8 34.13 3.56 32.95
N ILE A 9 34.05 2.86 31.82
CA ILE A 9 32.84 2.15 31.39
C ILE A 9 33.22 0.66 31.26
N PRO A 10 32.45 -0.25 31.89
CA PRO A 10 32.80 -1.66 32.01
C PRO A 10 32.55 -2.43 30.70
N LEU A 11 33.44 -3.39 30.48
CA LEU A 11 33.31 -4.52 29.57
C LEU A 11 32.05 -5.34 29.90
N PHE A 12 31.17 -5.52 28.93
CA PHE A 12 30.20 -6.61 28.94
C PHE A 12 30.48 -7.55 27.76
N ALA A 13 30.97 -8.73 28.12
CA ALA A 13 31.05 -9.90 27.26
C ALA A 13 29.70 -10.64 27.28
N LEU A 14 29.14 -10.90 26.11
CA LEU A 14 28.05 -11.86 25.87
C LEU A 14 28.41 -12.57 24.55
N ALA A 15 28.94 -13.80 24.61
CA ALA A 15 28.23 -15.06 24.76
C ALA A 15 27.63 -15.56 23.43
N ALA A 16 28.03 -16.79 23.09
CA ALA A 16 27.76 -17.54 21.88
C ALA A 16 26.27 -17.75 21.56
N CYS A 17 25.95 -17.77 20.26
CA CYS A 17 24.82 -18.54 19.75
C CYS A 17 25.34 -19.56 18.74
N ALA A 18 25.05 -20.81 19.07
CA ALA A 18 25.35 -22.00 18.30
C ALA A 18 24.15 -22.37 17.42
N THR A 19 24.45 -23.10 16.33
CA THR A 19 23.60 -24.06 15.59
C THR A 19 22.29 -23.55 14.97
N SER A 20 22.13 -23.75 13.66
CA SER A 20 21.27 -24.85 13.17
C SER A 20 21.34 -25.00 11.65
N LYS A 21 21.30 -26.26 11.25
CA LYS A 21 21.35 -26.85 9.91
C LYS A 21 19.93 -27.36 9.68
N GLU A 22 19.22 -26.86 8.67
CA GLU A 22 17.83 -27.27 8.36
C GLU A 22 17.62 -27.04 6.85
N SER A 23 17.78 -28.09 6.03
CA SER A 23 16.69 -28.87 5.43
C SER A 23 15.94 -28.09 4.33
N GLY A 24 16.41 -28.24 3.09
CA GLY A 24 15.72 -27.75 1.90
C GLY A 24 14.55 -28.68 1.51
N PRO A 25 13.41 -28.14 1.03
CA PRO A 25 12.30 -28.95 0.55
C PRO A 25 12.54 -29.50 -0.88
N PRO A 26 11.86 -30.61 -1.25
CA PRO A 26 12.10 -31.33 -2.49
C PRO A 26 11.59 -30.58 -3.72
N THR A 27 12.37 -30.72 -4.80
CA THR A 27 12.09 -30.34 -6.18
C THR A 27 10.70 -30.81 -6.64
N GLN A 28 9.83 -29.87 -7.02
CA GLN A 28 8.61 -30.15 -7.77
C GLN A 28 8.94 -30.30 -9.25
N THR A 29 8.60 -31.46 -9.80
CA THR A 29 8.58 -31.79 -11.22
C THR A 29 7.47 -31.02 -11.94
N PRO A 30 7.73 -30.36 -13.09
CA PRO A 30 6.65 -29.82 -13.92
C PRO A 30 6.00 -30.92 -14.77
N PRO A 31 4.65 -31.02 -14.83
CA PRO A 31 4.01 -31.79 -15.88
C PRO A 31 4.02 -31.02 -17.20
N ALA A 32 4.37 -31.74 -18.27
CA ALA A 32 4.40 -31.28 -19.65
C ALA A 32 2.99 -30.90 -20.18
N PRO A 33 2.90 -29.98 -21.17
CA PRO A 33 1.64 -29.65 -21.82
C PRO A 33 1.31 -30.71 -22.89
N ALA A 34 0.31 -31.54 -22.63
CA ALA A 34 -0.31 -32.36 -23.66
C ALA A 34 -1.32 -31.51 -24.43
N ALA A 35 -0.98 -31.24 -25.69
CA ALA A 35 -1.89 -30.72 -26.68
C ALA A 35 -3.06 -31.69 -26.89
N GLN A 36 -4.30 -31.20 -26.83
CA GLN A 36 -5.37 -31.73 -27.66
C GLN A 36 -6.12 -30.57 -28.29
N ARG A 37 -5.80 -30.37 -29.58
CA ARG A 37 -6.72 -29.83 -30.57
C ARG A 37 -7.87 -30.82 -30.69
N GLU A 38 -9.09 -30.35 -30.51
CA GLU A 38 -10.25 -30.94 -31.19
C GLU A 38 -11.03 -29.82 -31.85
N ALA A 39 -11.00 -29.86 -33.18
CA ALA A 39 -11.84 -29.07 -34.03
C ALA A 39 -13.20 -29.78 -34.09
N GLU A 40 -14.26 -29.14 -33.61
CA GLU A 40 -15.62 -29.57 -33.94
C GLU A 40 -16.45 -28.43 -34.52
N LYS A 41 -16.53 -28.51 -35.85
CA LYS A 41 -17.51 -28.02 -36.81
C LYS A 41 -18.83 -27.43 -36.23
N PRO A 42 -19.27 -26.24 -36.67
CA PRO A 42 -20.58 -25.70 -36.31
C PRO A 42 -21.68 -26.47 -37.06
N SER A 43 -22.53 -27.18 -36.33
CA SER A 43 -23.70 -27.87 -36.89
C SER A 43 -24.96 -27.36 -36.22
N ALA A 44 -25.82 -26.79 -37.07
CA ALA A 44 -27.27 -26.62 -36.92
C ALA A 44 -27.77 -25.68 -35.81
N ALA A 45 -28.29 -24.54 -36.27
CA ALA A 45 -29.20 -23.69 -35.51
C ALA A 45 -30.45 -24.45 -35.03
N PRO A 46 -30.94 -24.20 -33.81
CA PRO A 46 -32.33 -24.36 -33.47
C PRO A 46 -33.08 -23.03 -33.70
N ALA A 47 -34.27 -23.16 -34.29
CA ALA A 47 -35.23 -22.10 -34.53
C ALA A 47 -35.59 -21.31 -33.25
N PRO A 48 -36.03 -20.04 -33.38
CA PRO A 48 -36.39 -19.19 -32.24
C PRO A 48 -37.64 -19.73 -31.55
N ALA A 49 -37.49 -20.27 -30.35
CA ALA A 49 -38.61 -20.43 -29.44
C ALA A 49 -39.00 -19.04 -28.93
N ALA A 50 -40.29 -18.72 -29.04
CA ALA A 50 -40.89 -17.48 -28.55
C ALA A 50 -40.51 -17.24 -27.07
N PRO A 51 -40.29 -15.98 -26.66
CA PRO A 51 -39.87 -15.65 -25.31
C PRO A 51 -40.99 -16.02 -24.33
N ALA A 52 -40.75 -17.07 -23.53
CA ALA A 52 -41.45 -17.23 -22.27
C ALA A 52 -41.12 -16.00 -21.43
N SER A 53 -42.15 -15.21 -21.16
CA SER A 53 -42.12 -14.11 -20.21
C SER A 53 -41.47 -14.59 -18.91
N GLY A 54 -40.31 -14.02 -18.55
CA GLY A 54 -39.71 -14.20 -17.23
C GLY A 54 -38.27 -14.74 -17.17
N ALA A 55 -37.58 -14.96 -18.29
CA ALA A 55 -36.15 -15.25 -18.24
C ALA A 55 -35.35 -13.94 -18.17
N THR A 56 -35.03 -13.51 -16.95
CA THR A 56 -34.08 -12.42 -16.71
C THR A 56 -32.77 -12.76 -17.41
N THR A 57 -32.34 -11.92 -18.35
CA THR A 57 -31.09 -12.15 -19.08
C THR A 57 -29.90 -12.02 -18.12
N ALA A 58 -28.78 -12.69 -18.41
CA ALA A 58 -27.57 -12.58 -17.59
C ALA A 58 -27.07 -11.13 -17.46
N SER A 59 -27.27 -10.31 -18.51
CA SER A 59 -27.03 -8.88 -18.50
C SER A 59 -27.92 -8.15 -17.50
N GLU A 60 -29.22 -8.44 -17.48
CA GLU A 60 -30.18 -7.81 -16.58
C GLU A 60 -29.99 -8.24 -15.11
N ALA A 61 -29.52 -9.47 -14.88
CA ALA A 61 -29.10 -9.92 -13.56
C ALA A 61 -27.82 -9.21 -13.08
N ALA A 62 -26.83 -9.02 -13.96
CA ALA A 62 -25.61 -8.30 -13.64
C ALA A 62 -25.89 -6.82 -13.33
N GLU A 63 -26.80 -6.18 -14.06
CA GLU A 63 -27.24 -4.81 -13.79
C GLU A 63 -27.92 -4.68 -12.44
N ARG A 64 -28.81 -5.62 -12.07
CA ARG A 64 -29.43 -5.61 -10.72
C ARG A 64 -28.43 -5.78 -9.59
N VAL A 65 -27.45 -6.67 -9.76
CA VAL A 65 -26.38 -6.85 -8.76
C VAL A 65 -25.51 -5.59 -8.67
N HIS A 66 -25.21 -4.95 -9.81
CA HIS A 66 -24.50 -3.68 -9.83
C HIS A 66 -25.29 -2.57 -9.14
N GLU A 67 -26.60 -2.43 -9.42
CA GLU A 67 -27.47 -1.47 -8.76
C GLU A 67 -27.58 -1.70 -7.25
N GLU A 68 -27.70 -2.95 -6.81
CA GLU A 68 -27.73 -3.29 -5.38
C GLU A 68 -26.38 -2.96 -4.71
N TRP A 69 -25.26 -3.29 -5.37
CA TRP A 69 -23.93 -2.98 -4.88
C TRP A 69 -23.73 -1.46 -4.79
N VAL A 70 -24.10 -0.70 -5.81
CA VAL A 70 -24.06 0.77 -5.80
C VAL A 70 -25.01 1.35 -4.76
N LYS A 71 -26.18 0.76 -4.51
CA LYS A 71 -27.10 1.24 -3.47
C LYS A 71 -26.57 0.99 -2.05
N THR A 72 -25.83 -0.10 -1.85
CA THR A 72 -25.28 -0.48 -0.54
C THR A 72 -23.88 0.12 -0.27
N HIS A 73 -23.09 0.36 -1.32
CA HIS A 73 -21.70 0.80 -1.24
C HIS A 73 -21.43 2.14 -1.94
N GLY A 74 -22.30 2.58 -2.84
CA GLY A 74 -22.29 3.92 -3.42
C GLY A 74 -22.96 4.88 -2.45
N GLY A 75 -22.16 5.79 -1.90
CA GLY A 75 -22.51 6.69 -0.80
C GLY A 75 -23.89 7.34 -0.87
N HIS A 76 -24.51 7.43 0.31
CA HIS A 76 -25.74 8.14 0.59
C HIS A 76 -25.65 9.63 0.17
N PRO A 77 -26.49 10.13 -0.77
CA PRO A 77 -26.50 11.55 -1.17
C PRO A 77 -27.30 12.40 -0.17
N GLY A 78 -26.93 12.31 1.11
CA GLY A 78 -27.63 12.98 2.21
C GLY A 78 -26.82 13.13 3.50
N GLY A 79 -25.54 12.75 3.49
CA GLY A 79 -24.63 12.96 4.62
C GLY A 79 -24.08 14.38 4.58
N ALA A 80 -24.69 15.30 5.34
CA ALA A 80 -24.08 16.57 5.66
C ALA A 80 -22.77 16.32 6.43
N GLY A 81 -21.64 16.29 5.72
CA GLY A 81 -20.33 16.11 6.33
C GLY A 81 -19.27 15.64 5.35
N GLY A 82 -18.62 16.59 4.67
CA GLY A 82 -17.22 16.41 4.29
C GLY A 82 -16.90 16.11 2.83
N ASP A 83 -17.81 16.32 1.88
CA ASP A 83 -17.45 16.45 0.46
C ASP A 83 -16.94 17.87 0.18
N SER A 84 -15.83 18.23 0.82
CA SER A 84 -14.83 18.88 0.00
C SER A 84 -14.19 17.72 -0.75
N PRO A 85 -14.03 17.75 -2.10
CA PRO A 85 -12.87 17.05 -2.65
C PRO A 85 -11.73 17.60 -1.80
N ARG A 86 -11.14 16.76 -0.94
CA ARG A 86 -9.91 17.15 -0.27
C ARG A 86 -8.99 17.28 -1.44
N THR A 87 -8.91 18.53 -1.92
CA THR A 87 -8.19 19.01 -3.08
C THR A 87 -6.98 18.12 -3.14
N GLU A 88 -6.72 17.48 -4.28
CA GLU A 88 -5.38 17.05 -4.62
C GLU A 88 -4.52 18.24 -4.23
N ALA A 89 -4.01 18.24 -3.00
CA ALA A 89 -3.58 19.45 -2.33
C ALA A 89 -2.31 19.67 -3.08
N GLU A 90 -2.41 20.54 -4.09
CA GLU A 90 -1.51 20.59 -5.23
C GLU A 90 -0.14 20.44 -4.63
N ASP A 91 0.55 19.32 -4.88
CA ASP A 91 1.76 18.94 -4.14
C ASP A 91 2.61 20.20 -4.00
N ASP A 92 2.56 20.82 -2.81
CA ASP A 92 2.91 22.24 -2.70
C ASP A 92 4.33 22.37 -3.21
N ARG A 93 4.58 23.35 -4.08
CA ARG A 93 5.88 23.39 -4.75
C ARG A 93 6.97 23.62 -3.71
N CYS A 94 7.87 22.64 -3.59
CA CYS A 94 9.04 22.80 -2.73
C CYS A 94 10.07 23.69 -3.43
N SER A 95 10.85 24.44 -2.65
CA SER A 95 12.01 25.21 -3.13
C SER A 95 13.34 24.64 -2.66
N SER A 96 13.32 23.80 -1.61
CA SER A 96 14.50 23.22 -0.99
C SER A 96 14.19 21.89 -0.31
N ASP A 97 15.22 21.06 -0.10
CA ASP A 97 15.08 19.71 0.47
C ASP A 97 14.46 19.70 1.87
N ASP A 98 14.70 20.75 2.68
CA ASP A 98 14.17 20.86 4.05
C ASP A 98 12.65 21.06 4.08
N GLN A 99 12.03 21.45 2.97
CA GLN A 99 10.58 21.55 2.84
C GLN A 99 9.92 20.19 2.58
N CYS A 100 10.71 19.16 2.32
CA CYS A 100 10.22 17.81 2.07
C CYS A 100 10.39 16.92 3.30
N ALA A 101 9.47 15.97 3.46
CA ALA A 101 9.48 14.98 4.52
C ALA A 101 9.04 13.62 3.97
N LEU A 102 9.52 12.55 4.60
CA LEU A 102 9.04 11.20 4.30
C LEU A 102 7.82 10.87 5.17
N THR A 103 6.82 10.25 4.58
CA THR A 103 5.66 9.73 5.30
C THR A 103 5.32 8.31 4.83
N ARG A 104 4.89 7.48 5.77
CA ARG A 104 4.27 6.17 5.49
C ARG A 104 2.76 6.22 5.56
N VAL A 105 2.15 7.34 5.94
CA VAL A 105 0.69 7.45 6.03
C VAL A 105 0.13 7.62 4.62
N ALA A 106 -0.79 6.75 4.20
CA ALA A 106 -1.48 6.85 2.92
C ALA A 106 -2.45 8.06 2.89
N GLN A 107 -2.90 8.48 1.70
CA GLN A 107 -3.97 9.48 1.61
C GLN A 107 -5.32 8.78 1.83
N GLY A 108 -6.18 9.36 2.66
CA GLY A 108 -7.58 8.91 2.80
C GLY A 108 -7.83 7.78 3.80
N GLY A 109 -6.78 7.11 4.31
CA GLY A 109 -6.91 6.02 5.28
C GLY A 109 -6.49 6.39 6.70
N CYS A 110 -7.24 5.93 7.70
CA CYS A 110 -6.90 6.11 9.12
C CYS A 110 -5.75 5.23 9.60
N CYS A 111 -5.58 4.06 8.98
CA CYS A 111 -4.55 3.09 9.36
C CYS A 111 -3.78 2.50 8.18
N GLU A 112 -4.00 3.05 7.00
CA GLU A 112 -3.25 2.64 5.83
C GLU A 112 -1.83 3.17 5.95
N THR A 113 -0.91 2.23 6.14
CA THR A 113 0.53 2.50 6.14
C THR A 113 1.15 1.91 4.87
N LEU A 114 2.04 2.69 4.26
CA LEU A 114 2.79 2.33 3.07
C LEU A 114 4.08 1.64 3.50
N CYS A 115 4.40 0.52 2.86
CA CYS A 115 5.68 -0.15 3.10
C CYS A 115 6.89 0.65 2.57
N VAL A 116 6.69 1.38 1.48
CA VAL A 116 7.68 2.31 0.96
C VAL A 116 7.25 3.73 1.37
N PRO A 117 8.07 4.46 2.13
CA PRO A 117 7.77 5.84 2.47
C PRO A 117 7.79 6.69 1.19
N ARG A 118 6.84 7.60 1.09
CA ARG A 118 6.79 8.60 0.03
C ARG A 118 7.33 9.92 0.55
N ALA A 119 7.93 10.71 -0.34
CA ALA A 119 8.22 12.10 -0.04
C ALA A 119 6.99 12.95 -0.33
N VAL A 120 6.70 13.87 0.57
CA VAL A 120 5.66 14.90 0.44
C VAL A 120 6.20 16.18 1.04
N THR A 121 5.51 17.31 0.87
CA THR A 121 5.84 18.52 1.63
C THR A 121 5.67 18.28 3.13
N ARG A 122 6.46 18.98 3.93
CA ARG A 122 6.40 18.88 5.39
C ARG A 122 5.01 19.22 5.93
N ALA A 123 4.39 20.28 5.40
CA ALA A 123 3.01 20.64 5.72
C ALA A 123 2.02 19.49 5.45
N ARG A 124 2.18 18.79 4.33
CA ARG A 124 1.34 17.62 3.99
C ARG A 124 1.62 16.42 4.90
N ALA A 125 2.88 16.16 5.23
CA ALA A 125 3.24 15.10 6.18
C ALA A 125 2.61 15.35 7.55
N ASP A 126 2.65 16.60 8.03
CA ASP A 126 2.06 17.00 9.32
C ASP A 126 0.54 16.87 9.29
N ALA A 127 -0.12 17.30 8.21
CA ALA A 127 -1.56 17.15 8.03
C ALA A 127 -1.98 15.67 8.05
N LEU A 128 -1.28 14.80 7.32
CA LEU A 128 -1.52 13.35 7.32
C LEU A 128 -1.30 12.75 8.71
N GLY A 129 -0.26 13.17 9.42
CA GLY A 129 -0.01 12.73 10.79
C GLY A 129 -1.12 13.18 11.75
N ALA A 130 -1.66 14.39 11.57
CA ALA A 130 -2.79 14.88 12.34
C ALA A 130 -4.08 14.10 12.05
N ASP A 131 -4.40 13.86 10.77
CA ASP A 131 -5.56 13.07 10.37
C ASP A 131 -5.49 11.65 10.92
N ASN A 132 -4.31 11.02 10.84
CA ASN A 132 -4.06 9.68 11.36
C ASN A 132 -4.32 9.61 12.87
N ARG A 133 -3.77 10.57 13.64
CA ARG A 133 -4.01 10.67 15.09
C ARG A 133 -5.47 10.94 15.43
N ALA A 134 -6.12 11.83 14.68
CA ALA A 134 -7.51 12.20 14.89
C ALA A 134 -8.42 10.98 14.71
N CYS A 135 -8.23 10.22 13.65
CA CYS A 135 -9.06 9.06 13.38
C CYS A 135 -8.78 7.87 14.30
N LEU A 136 -7.56 7.75 14.81
CA LEU A 136 -7.21 6.66 15.70
C LEU A 136 -7.98 6.70 17.03
N HIS A 137 -8.37 7.87 17.54
CA HIS A 137 -9.13 8.02 18.80
C HIS A 137 -8.56 7.16 19.97
N GLY A 138 -7.24 7.02 20.06
CA GLY A 138 -6.58 6.19 21.08
C GLY A 138 -6.40 4.70 20.73
N LYS A 139 -6.84 4.27 19.54
CA LYS A 139 -6.52 2.96 18.98
C LYS A 139 -5.15 3.01 18.29
N THR A 140 -4.48 1.87 18.22
CA THR A 140 -3.22 1.74 17.47
C THR A 140 -3.52 1.05 16.15
N CYS A 141 -2.96 1.56 15.05
CA CYS A 141 -3.08 0.89 13.76
C CYS A 141 -2.29 -0.42 13.79
N PRO A 142 -2.78 -1.48 13.12
CA PRO A 142 -2.00 -2.69 12.96
C PRO A 142 -0.66 -2.34 12.29
N ASP A 143 0.44 -2.77 12.91
CA ASP A 143 1.77 -2.60 12.33
C ASP A 143 1.90 -3.58 11.16
N ILE A 144 2.07 -3.05 9.95
CA ILE A 144 2.24 -3.87 8.76
C ILE A 144 3.70 -4.29 8.72
N SER A 145 3.96 -5.60 8.81
CA SER A 145 5.30 -6.17 8.67
C SER A 145 5.80 -6.02 7.24
N CYS A 146 6.39 -4.87 6.94
CA CYS A 146 7.02 -4.61 5.65
C CYS A 146 8.43 -5.20 5.62
N HIS A 147 8.84 -5.71 4.46
CA HIS A 147 10.24 -6.06 4.25
C HIS A 147 11.10 -4.80 4.41
N PRO A 148 12.21 -4.83 5.18
CA PRO A 148 13.07 -3.67 5.33
C PRO A 148 13.57 -3.23 3.96
N LEU A 149 13.56 -1.91 3.72
CA LEU A 149 14.13 -1.37 2.49
C LEU A 149 15.62 -1.71 2.48
N GLY A 150 16.09 -2.35 1.41
CA GLY A 150 17.51 -2.65 1.23
C GLY A 150 18.38 -1.39 1.03
N GLN A 151 17.76 -0.21 0.94
CA GLN A 151 18.42 1.08 0.75
C GLN A 151 17.73 2.13 1.64
N GLN A 152 18.52 3.00 2.26
CA GLN A 152 17.97 4.18 2.92
C GLN A 152 17.44 5.14 1.87
N VAL A 153 16.36 5.86 2.20
CA VAL A 153 15.77 6.87 1.32
C VAL A 153 15.73 8.21 2.05
N GLU A 154 15.97 9.29 1.30
CA GLU A 154 15.92 10.67 1.78
C GLU A 154 14.92 11.48 0.94
N PRO A 155 14.18 12.42 1.55
CA PRO A 155 13.33 13.34 0.82
C PRO A 155 14.19 14.41 0.13
N LYS A 156 13.90 14.70 -1.13
CA LYS A 156 14.58 15.70 -1.95
C LYS A 156 13.56 16.57 -2.67
N CYS A 157 13.88 17.85 -2.82
CA CYS A 157 13.12 18.74 -3.66
C CYS A 157 13.71 18.75 -5.07
N GLU A 158 12.99 18.19 -6.03
CA GLU A 158 13.44 18.11 -7.43
C GLU A 158 12.35 18.70 -8.33
N SER A 159 12.72 19.70 -9.14
CA SER A 159 11.79 20.37 -10.08
C SER A 159 10.51 20.88 -9.40
N GLY A 160 10.62 21.38 -8.18
CA GLY A 160 9.49 21.89 -7.42
C GLY A 160 8.59 20.80 -6.82
N ARG A 161 9.04 19.55 -6.76
CA ARG A 161 8.29 18.42 -6.17
C ARG A 161 9.13 17.67 -5.16
N CYS A 162 8.49 17.22 -4.08
CA CYS A 162 9.14 16.35 -3.12
C CYS A 162 9.19 14.91 -3.65
N ILE A 163 10.39 14.35 -3.76
CA ILE A 163 10.63 12.98 -4.22
C ILE A 163 11.50 12.22 -3.21
N ALA A 164 11.30 10.90 -3.12
CA ALA A 164 12.15 10.03 -2.30
C ALA A 164 13.30 9.51 -3.18
N ARG A 165 14.54 9.81 -2.82
CA ARG A 165 15.73 9.31 -3.51
C ARG A 165 16.46 8.31 -2.60
N PRO A 166 17.06 7.25 -3.16
CA PRO A 166 18.01 6.45 -2.41
C PRO A 166 19.12 7.35 -1.87
N SER A 167 19.41 7.24 -0.57
CA SER A 167 20.56 7.91 0.02
C SER A 167 21.82 7.17 -0.45
N PRO A 168 22.87 7.88 -0.91
CA PRO A 168 24.14 7.24 -1.18
C PRO A 168 24.61 6.58 0.12
N ASP A 169 24.71 5.26 0.08
CA ASP A 169 25.09 4.41 1.20
C ASP A 169 26.33 5.01 1.87
N ARG A 170 26.16 5.60 3.08
CA ARG A 170 27.29 6.11 3.87
C ARG A 170 27.99 4.93 4.53
N GLY A 171 28.59 4.08 3.71
CA GLY A 171 29.50 3.03 4.11
C GLY A 171 28.86 1.94 4.96
N ARG A 172 28.47 0.84 4.30
CA ARG A 172 28.61 -0.49 4.89
C ARG A 172 29.88 -1.14 4.37
#